data_AF-A0A917C5W0-F1
#
_entry.id   AF-A0A917C5W0-F1
#
_cell.length_a   1.000
_cell.length_b   1.000
_cell.length_c   1.000
_cell.angle_alpha   90.00
_cell.angle_beta   90.00
_cell.angle_gamma   90.00
#
_symmetry.space_group_name_H-M   'P 1'
#
loop_
_entity.id
_entity.type
_entity.pdbx_description
1 polymer ?
#
loop_
_entity_poly.entity_id
_entity_poly.type
_entity_poly.pdbx_seq_one_letter_code
_entity_poly.pdbx_strand_id
1 'polypeptide(L)' 'MAKSHIQPGDRFVKVGHPDTIWIATRLIELPNLPVHVHLMNARDDLDMQTMSEVALVDRKLYRRVQTH' A
#
# COMPACT_ATOMS: atom_id res chain seq x y z
N MET A 1 20.41 0.15 -4.90
CA MET A 1 19.61 0.73 -3.81
C MET A 1 18.38 1.37 -4.42
N ALA A 2 17.35 0.60 -4.78
CA ALA A 2 16.10 1.17 -5.27
C ALA A 2 15.38 1.77 -4.05
N LYS A 3 15.21 3.09 -4.02
CA LYS A 3 14.40 3.77 -3.00
C LYS A 3 12.98 3.20 -3.12
N SER A 4 12.50 2.53 -2.08
CA SER A 4 11.09 2.17 -1.99
C SER A 4 10.25 3.42 -2.19
N HIS A 5 9.37 3.42 -3.18
CA HIS A 5 8.58 4.58 -3.59
C HIS A 5 7.38 4.83 -2.66
N ILE A 6 7.14 3.88 -1.75
CA ILE A 6 6.04 3.88 -0.79
C ILE A 6 6.56 4.18 0.60
N GLN A 7 5.86 5.05 1.32
CA GLN A 7 6.16 5.42 2.69
C GLN A 7 4.97 5.12 3.61
N PRO A 8 5.20 4.80 4.89
CA PRO A 8 4.14 4.81 5.89
C PRO A 8 3.39 6.15 5.87
N GLY A 9 2.05 6.09 5.93
CA GLY A 9 1.15 7.22 5.75
C GLY A 9 0.57 7.33 4.33
N ASP A 10 1.18 6.69 3.34
CA ASP A 10 0.66 6.68 1.98
C ASP A 10 -0.71 6.01 1.89
N ARG A 11 -1.59 6.61 1.11
CA ARG A 11 -2.96 6.13 0.91
C ARG A 11 -3.09 5.51 -0.48
N PHE A 12 -3.75 4.38 -0.56
CA PHE A 12 -3.99 3.62 -1.78
C PHE A 12 -5.46 3.25 -1.89
N VAL A 13 -5.98 3.27 -3.11
CA VAL A 13 -7.32 2.72 -3.43
C VAL A 13 -7.16 1.61 -4.45
N LYS A 14 -7.95 0.56 -4.32
CA LYS A 14 -7.98 -0.53 -5.31
C LYS A 14 -8.83 -0.09 -6.49
N VAL A 15 -8.36 -0.26 -7.72
CA VAL A 15 -9.04 0.26 -8.92
C VAL A 15 -10.47 -0.29 -9.07
N GLY A 16 -10.74 -1.51 -8.62
CA GLY A 16 -12.08 -2.11 -8.63
C GLY A 16 -12.96 -1.80 -7.41
N HIS A 17 -12.39 -1.22 -6.34
CA HIS A 17 -13.09 -0.89 -5.10
C HIS A 17 -12.59 0.48 -4.59
N PRO A 18 -13.02 1.58 -5.23
CA PRO A 18 -12.53 2.91 -4.92
C PRO A 18 -12.99 3.43 -3.54
N ASP A 19 -14.05 2.83 -2.97
CA ASP A 19 -14.60 3.22 -1.67
C ASP A 19 -13.72 2.79 -0.48
N THR A 20 -12.78 1.87 -0.72
CA THR A 20 -11.87 1.36 0.29
C THR A 20 -10.52 2.05 0.18
N ILE A 21 -10.17 2.81 1.21
CA ILE A 21 -8.87 3.48 1.33
C ILE A 21 -7.98 2.64 2.23
N TRP A 22 -6.82 2.28 1.72
CA TRP A 22 -5.78 1.54 2.41
C TRP A 22 -4.63 2.48 2.78
N ILE A 23 -4.21 2.46 4.02
CA ILE A 23 -3.13 3.29 4.56
C ILE A 23 -1.91 2.40 4.80
N ALA A 24 -0.79 2.73 4.17
CA ALA A 24 0.49 2.11 4.46
C ALA A 24 0.90 2.43 5.89
N THR A 25 1.13 1.41 6.70
CA THR A 25 1.46 1.55 8.12
C THR A 25 2.90 1.13 8.40
N ARG A 26 3.39 0.13 7.67
CA ARG A 26 4.76 -0.40 7.84
C ARG A 26 5.29 -0.96 6.53
N LEU A 27 6.59 -0.78 6.31
CA LEU A 27 7.34 -1.49 5.26
C LEU A 27 7.99 -2.74 5.86
N ILE A 28 7.92 -3.83 5.12
CA ILE A 28 8.45 -5.15 5.49
C ILE A 28 9.49 -5.50 4.43
N GLU A 29 10.76 -5.45 4.82
CA GLU A 29 11.89 -5.78 3.96
C GLU A 29 12.39 -7.17 4.35
N LEU A 30 12.34 -8.10 3.40
CA LEU A 30 12.82 -9.47 3.60
C LEU A 30 13.95 -9.75 2.60
N PRO A 31 15.02 -10.46 3.02
CA PRO A 31 16.10 -10.80 2.11
C PRO A 31 15.57 -11.65 0.94
N ASN A 32 15.95 -11.27 -0.28
CA ASN A 32 15.56 -11.93 -1.54
C ASN A 32 14.08 -11.80 -1.94
N LEU A 33 13.31 -10.92 -1.29
CA LEU A 33 11.92 -10.63 -1.68
C LEU A 33 11.74 -9.14 -2.00
N PRO A 34 10.76 -8.79 -2.86
CA PRO A 34 10.33 -7.40 -3.01
C PRO A 34 9.87 -6.85 -1.66
N VAL A 35 9.98 -5.53 -1.49
CA VAL A 35 9.45 -4.85 -0.31
C VAL A 35 7.95 -5.13 -0.22
N HIS A 36 7.50 -5.54 0.96
CA HIS A 36 6.08 -5.68 1.27
C HIS A 36 5.65 -4.50 2.14
N VAL A 37 4.37 -4.18 2.07
CA VAL A 37 3.77 -3.04 2.75
C VAL A 37 2.56 -3.56 3.51
N HIS A 38 2.54 -3.27 4.79
CA HIS A 38 1.38 -3.50 5.63
C HIS A 38 0.39 -2.35 5.43
N LEU A 39 -0.84 -2.70 5.08
CA LEU A 39 -1.94 -1.79 4.82
C LEU A 39 -3.03 -1.99 5.88
N MET A 40 -3.52 -0.90 6.43
CA MET A 40 -4.75 -0.88 7.24
C MET A 40 -5.85 -0.15 6.47
N ASN A 41 -7.07 -0.64 6.57
CA ASN A 41 -8.22 0.06 6.04
C ASN A 41 -8.47 1.34 6.86
N ALA A 42 -8.74 2.45 6.19
CA ALA A 42 -8.96 3.75 6.82
C ALA A 42 -10.28 3.82 7.62
N ARG A 43 -11.25 2.94 7.32
CA ARG A 43 -12.56 2.89 8.00
C ARG A 43 -12.65 1.84 9.09
N ASP A 44 -11.84 0.79 9.00
CA ASP A 44 -11.84 -0.35 9.91
C ASP A 44 -10.39 -0.76 10.20
N ASP A 45 -9.90 -0.45 11.39
CA ASP A 45 -8.52 -0.73 11.78
C ASP A 45 -8.23 -2.21 12.02
N LEU A 46 -9.28 -3.05 12.11
CA LEU A 46 -9.16 -4.50 12.17
C LEU A 46 -8.95 -5.13 10.78
N ASP A 47 -9.33 -4.41 9.71
CA ASP A 47 -9.15 -4.86 8.34
C ASP A 47 -7.74 -4.50 7.85
N MET A 48 -6.88 -5.51 7.86
CA MET A 48 -5.45 -5.42 7.57
C MET A 48 -5.06 -6.37 6.44
N GLN A 49 -4.16 -5.91 5.57
CA GLN A 49 -3.58 -6.76 4.53
C GLN A 49 -2.11 -6.43 4.27
N THR A 50 -1.37 -7.40 3.77
CA THR A 50 0.02 -7.19 3.32
C THR A 50 0.07 -7.27 1.81
N MET A 51 0.63 -6.26 1.16
CA MET A 51 0.76 -6.18 -0.30
C MET A 51 2.22 -5.96 -0.67
N SER A 52 2.66 -6.52 -1.80
CA SER A 52 3.97 -6.20 -2.34
C SER A 52 3.99 -4.77 -2.89
N GLU A 53 5.12 -4.09 -2.75
CA GLU A 53 5.33 -2.76 -3.32
C GLU A 53 5.05 -2.76 -4.82
N VAL A 54 5.48 -3.81 -5.53
CA VAL A 54 5.26 -3.97 -6.97
C VAL A 54 3.77 -3.97 -7.35
N ALA A 55 2.90 -4.51 -6.50
CA ALA A 55 1.45 -4.48 -6.73
C ALA A 55 0.88 -3.08 -6.45
N LEU A 56 1.40 -2.38 -5.43
CA LEU A 56 0.94 -1.04 -5.05
C LEU A 56 1.36 0.06 -6.03
N VAL A 57 2.48 -0.12 -6.73
CA VAL A 57 2.91 0.79 -7.81
C VAL A 57 2.20 0.50 -9.14
N ASP A 58 1.59 -0.68 -9.31
CA ASP A 58 0.81 -1.01 -10.50
C ASP A 58 -0.52 -0.24 -10.51
N ARG A 59 -0.60 0.76 -11.39
CA ARG A 59 -1.76 1.63 -11.60
C ARG A 59 -3.03 0.91 -12.07
N LYS A 60 -2.93 -0.34 -12.52
CA LYS A 60 -4.07 -1.19 -12.86
C LYS A 60 -4.69 -1.85 -11.63
N LEU A 61 -3.92 -2.06 -10.57
CA LEU A 61 -4.37 -2.69 -9.33
C LEU A 61 -4.70 -1.65 -8.28
N TYR A 62 -3.78 -0.71 -8.04
CA TYR A 62 -3.88 0.31 -7.01
C TYR A 62 -3.56 1.70 -7.56
N ARG A 63 -4.20 2.72 -6.97
CA ARG A 63 -3.83 4.12 -7.19
C ARG A 63 -3.48 4.76 -5.87
N ARG A 64 -2.33 5.43 -5.82
CA ARG A 64 -1.95 6.27 -4.69
C ARG A 64 -2.83 7.52 -4.67
N VAL A 65 -3.42 7.83 -3.52
CA VAL A 65 -4.22 9.02 -3.29
C VAL A 65 -3.35 10.02 -2.53
N GLN A 66 -2.97 11.11 -3.20
CA GLN A 66 -2.33 12.23 -2.52
C GLN A 66 -3.41 13.08 -1.86
N THR A 67 -3.40 13.15 -0.53
CA THR A 67 -4.18 14.18 0.17
C THR A 67 -3.33 15.45 0.12
N HIS A 68 -3.83 16.46 -0.59
CA HIS A 68 -3.20 17.77 -0.75
C HIS A 68 -3.45 18.66 0.48
#